data_AF-A0A1G9HLN8-F1
#
_entry.id   AF-A0A1G9HLN8-F1
#
_cell.length_a   1.000
_cell.length_b   1.000
_cell.length_c   1.000
_cell.angle_alpha   90.00
_cell.angle_beta   90.00
_cell.angle_gamma   90.00
#
_symmetry.space_group_name_H-M   'P 1'
#
loop_
_entity.id
_entity.type
_entity.pdbx_description
1 polymer ?
#
loop_
_entity_poly.entity_id
_entity_poly.type
_entity_poly.pdbx_seq_one_letter_code
_entity_poly.pdbx_strand_id
1 'polypeptide(L)'
;MKKEEILEKSREEKRDEGKEFVFNKGRKSGVIGMVILFGILAVFNLYNNRQETTYALVAMFFGYLGSESFGIYNLTNKKMDLLKTIIGCILSVSFLVLYLNGVRN
;
A
#
# COMPACT_ATOMS: atom_id res chain seq x y z
N MET A 1 37.50 2.89 7.26
CA MET A 1 36.57 3.80 7.96
C MET A 1 36.85 3.74 9.44
N LYS A 2 37.19 4.88 10.05
CA LYS A 2 37.43 4.97 11.49
C LYS A 2 36.09 5.15 12.21
N LYS A 3 35.96 4.56 13.40
CA LYS A 3 34.73 4.56 14.23
C LYS A 3 34.18 5.97 14.48
N GLU A 4 35.07 6.95 14.53
CA GLU A 4 34.77 8.37 14.74
C GLU A 4 34.05 9.00 13.54
N GLU A 5 34.50 8.73 12.31
CA GLU A 5 33.84 9.22 11.09
C GLU A 5 32.40 8.70 10.94
N ILE A 6 32.14 7.47 11.42
CA ILE A 6 30.79 6.89 11.41
C ILE A 6 29.87 7.60 12.42
N LEU A 7 30.41 7.90 13.61
CA LEU A 7 29.66 8.56 14.69
C LEU A 7 29.37 10.04 14.37
N GLU A 8 30.30 10.73 13.73
CA GLU A 8 30.10 12.12 13.27
C GLU A 8 29.01 12.18 12.20
N LYS A 9 29.08 11.29 11.20
CA LYS A 9 28.09 11.21 10.12
C LYS A 9 26.69 10.84 10.62
N SER A 10 26.59 9.93 11.60
CA SER A 10 25.33 9.60 12.27
C SER A 10 24.73 10.78 13.04
N ARG A 11 25.56 11.63 13.67
CA ARG A 11 25.12 12.85 14.36
C ARG A 11 24.69 13.94 13.38
N GLU A 12 25.35 14.06 12.23
CA GLU A 12 24.98 14.99 11.16
C GLU A 12 23.65 14.61 10.48
N GLU A 13 23.38 13.31 10.32
CA GLU A 13 22.17 12.82 9.65
C GLU A 13 20.88 13.12 10.42
N LYS A 14 20.93 13.43 11.73
CA LYS A 14 19.76 13.72 12.61
C LYS A 14 18.59 12.71 12.46
N ARG A 15 18.87 11.52 11.94
CA ARG A 15 17.90 10.45 11.74
C ARG A 15 17.76 9.70 13.05
N ASP A 16 16.60 9.83 13.67
CA ASP A 16 16.23 9.07 14.85
C ASP A 16 15.71 7.69 14.40
N GLU A 17 16.62 6.73 14.34
CA GLU A 17 16.31 5.33 13.95
C GLU A 17 15.19 4.73 14.81
N GLY A 18 15.10 5.14 16.08
CA GLY A 18 14.04 4.71 17.00
C GLY A 18 12.67 5.19 16.54
N LYS A 19 12.54 6.45 16.10
CA LYS A 19 11.30 6.98 15.52
C LYS A 19 10.94 6.26 14.23
N GLU A 20 11.88 6.06 13.32
CA GLU A 20 11.62 5.35 12.05
C GLU A 20 11.13 3.92 12.30
N PHE A 21 11.73 3.21 13.26
CA PHE A 21 11.29 1.88 13.67
C PHE A 21 9.84 1.88 14.19
N VAL A 22 9.48 2.83 15.06
CA VAL A 22 8.13 2.95 15.60
C VAL A 22 7.12 3.25 14.48
N PHE A 23 7.43 4.17 13.57
CA PHE A 23 6.56 4.48 12.42
C PHE A 23 6.39 3.27 11.48
N ASN A 24 7.45 2.55 11.16
CA ASN A 24 7.36 1.35 10.34
C ASN A 24 6.52 0.25 11.00
N LYS A 25 6.67 0.05 12.31
CA LYS A 25 5.85 -0.91 13.06
C LYS A 25 4.38 -0.50 13.09
N GLY A 26 4.10 0.78 13.31
CA GLY A 26 2.75 1.34 13.24
C GLY A 26 2.11 1.16 11.86
N ARG A 27 2.84 1.45 10.79
CA ARG A 27 2.38 1.26 9.40
C ARG A 27 2.05 -0.19 9.10
N LYS A 28 2.89 -1.15 9.52
CA LYS A 28 2.58 -2.59 9.38
C LYS A 28 1.29 -2.97 10.09
N SER A 29 1.08 -2.50 11.31
CA SER A 29 -0.19 -2.73 12.04
C SER A 29 -1.39 -2.12 11.32
N GLY A 30 -1.23 -0.93 10.74
CA GLY A 30 -2.26 -0.28 9.93
C GLY A 30 -2.65 -1.09 8.70
N VAL A 31 -1.67 -1.62 7.96
CA VAL A 31 -1.91 -2.49 6.79
C VAL A 31 -2.66 -3.75 7.20
N ILE A 32 -2.29 -4.38 8.33
CA ILE A 32 -3.02 -5.55 8.85
C ILE A 32 -4.48 -5.20 9.13
N GLY A 33 -4.75 -4.08 9.81
CA GLY A 33 -6.11 -3.62 10.07
C GLY A 33 -6.90 -3.34 8.80
N MET A 34 -6.29 -2.70 7.80
CA MET A 34 -6.89 -2.45 6.50
C MET A 34 -7.26 -3.76 5.77
N VAL A 35 -6.37 -4.75 5.77
CA VAL A 35 -6.63 -6.07 5.13
C VAL A 35 -7.77 -6.79 5.83
N ILE A 36 -7.84 -6.76 7.16
CA ILE A 36 -8.93 -7.35 7.93
C ILE A 36 -10.27 -6.69 7.55
N LEU A 37 -10.34 -5.36 7.56
CA LEU A 37 -11.55 -4.63 7.20
C LEU A 37 -11.97 -4.86 5.74
N PHE A 38 -11.00 -4.86 4.81
CA PHE A 38 -11.25 -5.19 3.42
C PHE A 38 -11.84 -6.60 3.29
N GLY A 39 -11.28 -7.60 3.98
CA GLY A 39 -11.78 -8.97 3.97
C GLY A 39 -13.22 -9.08 4.48
N ILE A 40 -13.53 -8.46 5.63
CA ILE A 40 -14.88 -8.44 6.20
C ILE A 40 -15.87 -7.82 5.21
N LEU A 41 -15.54 -6.66 4.64
CA LEU A 41 -16.42 -5.95 3.71
C LEU A 41 -16.56 -6.69 2.37
N ALA A 42 -15.49 -7.29 1.85
CA ALA A 42 -15.53 -8.05 0.61
C ALA A 42 -16.46 -9.26 0.75
N VAL A 43 -16.32 -10.02 1.84
CA VAL A 43 -17.19 -11.16 2.15
C VAL A 43 -18.64 -10.71 2.32
N PHE A 44 -18.87 -9.67 3.12
CA PHE A 44 -20.22 -9.15 3.35
C PHE A 44 -20.89 -8.68 2.04
N ASN A 45 -20.18 -7.94 1.19
CA ASN A 45 -20.76 -7.45 -0.06
C ASN A 45 -21.02 -8.58 -1.07
N LEU A 46 -20.15 -9.60 -1.09
CA LEU A 46 -20.35 -10.78 -1.93
C LEU A 46 -21.62 -11.56 -1.54
N TYR A 47 -21.86 -11.77 -0.24
CA TYR A 47 -23.08 -12.42 0.24
C TYR A 47 -24.37 -11.63 -0.03
N ASN A 48 -24.27 -10.30 -0.08
CA ASN A 48 -25.43 -9.41 -0.28
C ASN A 48 -25.60 -8.95 -1.74
N ASN A 49 -24.91 -9.57 -2.71
CA ASN A 49 -24.93 -9.20 -4.12
C ASN A 49 -24.64 -7.71 -4.40
N ARG A 50 -23.81 -7.06 -3.56
CA ARG A 50 -23.41 -5.65 -3.72
C ARG A 50 -22.14 -5.56 -4.56
N GLN A 51 -22.28 -5.85 -5.84
CA GLN A 51 -21.17 -5.92 -6.80
C GLN A 51 -20.45 -4.57 -6.93
N GLU A 52 -21.18 -3.47 -7.03
CA GLU A 52 -20.60 -2.12 -7.14
C GLU A 52 -19.71 -1.76 -5.95
N THR A 53 -20.19 -1.99 -4.73
CA THR A 53 -19.41 -1.74 -3.52
C THR A 53 -18.15 -2.62 -3.48
N THR A 54 -18.25 -3.86 -3.97
CA THR A 54 -17.10 -4.76 -4.09
C THR A 54 -16.07 -4.21 -5.08
N TYR A 55 -16.50 -3.71 -6.24
CA TYR A 55 -15.61 -3.10 -7.23
C TYR A 55 -14.89 -1.87 -6.67
N ALA A 56 -15.61 -0.99 -5.96
CA ALA A 56 -14.99 0.16 -5.29
C ALA A 56 -13.92 -0.25 -4.27
N LEU A 57 -14.22 -1.26 -3.43
CA LEU A 57 -13.27 -1.78 -2.44
C LEU A 57 -12.02 -2.36 -3.08
N VAL A 58 -12.18 -3.17 -4.14
CA VAL A 58 -11.07 -3.79 -4.87
C VAL A 58 -10.22 -2.72 -5.56
N ALA A 59 -10.85 -1.73 -6.19
CA ALA A 59 -10.16 -0.61 -6.82
C ALA A 59 -9.26 0.14 -5.82
N MET A 60 -9.81 0.44 -4.64
CA MET A 60 -9.08 1.16 -3.58
C MET A 60 -7.94 0.31 -3.01
N PHE A 61 -8.20 -0.98 -2.73
CA PHE A 61 -7.20 -1.91 -2.18
C PHE A 61 -5.98 -2.09 -3.10
N PHE A 62 -6.20 -2.38 -4.38
CA PHE A 62 -5.10 -2.55 -5.34
C PHE A 62 -4.42 -1.22 -5.69
N GLY A 63 -5.14 -0.10 -5.63
CA GLY A 63 -4.56 1.24 -5.80
C GLY A 63 -3.58 1.58 -4.68
N TYR A 64 -3.94 1.25 -3.43
CA TYR A 64 -3.05 1.35 -2.29
C TYR A 64 -1.82 0.46 -2.45
N LEU A 65 -1.99 -0.84 -2.75
CA LEU A 65 -0.86 -1.78 -2.89
C LEU A 65 0.09 -1.39 -4.02
N GLY A 66 -0.44 -0.90 -5.14
CA GLY A 66 0.36 -0.36 -6.24
C GLY A 66 1.18 0.84 -5.80
N SER A 67 0.55 1.80 -5.11
CA SER A 67 1.21 3.01 -4.61
C SER A 67 2.26 2.71 -3.54
N GLU A 68 1.99 1.75 -2.64
CA GLU A 68 2.96 1.29 -1.65
C GLU A 68 4.16 0.62 -2.32
N SER A 69 3.92 -0.24 -3.31
CA SER A 69 4.98 -0.88 -4.08
C SER A 69 5.84 0.13 -4.84
N PHE A 70 5.24 1.22 -5.34
CA PHE A 70 5.96 2.31 -5.99
C PHE A 70 6.87 3.05 -5.02
N GLY A 71 6.38 3.36 -3.81
CA GLY A 71 7.18 3.95 -2.75
C GLY A 71 8.38 3.07 -2.37
N ILE A 72 8.16 1.75 -2.28
CA ILE A 72 9.23 0.78 -2.02
C ILE A 72 10.21 0.72 -3.20
N TYR A 73 9.73 0.70 -4.43
CA TYR A 73 10.56 0.69 -5.63
C TYR A 73 11.50 1.90 -5.69
N ASN A 74 11.01 3.10 -5.38
CA ASN A 74 11.85 4.31 -5.36
C ASN A 74 13.00 4.21 -4.35
N LEU A 75 12.83 3.45 -3.27
CA LEU A 75 13.85 3.24 -2.25
C LEU A 75 14.79 2.07 -2.58
N THR A 76 14.26 0.98 -3.12
CA THR A 76 15.01 -0.29 -3.31
C THR A 76 15.53 -0.49 -4.73
N ASN A 77 14.98 0.21 -5.72
CA ASN A 77 15.19 0.03 -7.16
C ASN A 77 15.01 -1.42 -7.66
N LYS A 78 14.24 -2.25 -6.94
CA LYS A 78 14.01 -3.65 -7.29
C LYS A 78 12.93 -3.77 -8.37
N LYS A 79 13.27 -4.42 -9.49
CA LYS A 79 12.35 -4.63 -10.63
C LYS A 79 11.04 -5.33 -10.25
N MET A 80 11.06 -6.21 -9.25
CA MET A 80 9.85 -6.89 -8.78
C MET A 80 8.84 -5.93 -8.16
N ASP A 81 9.29 -4.88 -7.47
CA ASP A 81 8.40 -3.91 -6.82
C ASP A 81 7.78 -2.96 -7.86
N LEU A 82 8.51 -2.68 -8.95
CA LEU A 82 7.95 -2.02 -10.12
C LEU A 82 6.86 -2.86 -10.80
N LEU A 83 7.08 -4.17 -10.96
CA LEU A 83 6.07 -5.07 -11.53
C LEU A 83 4.79 -5.09 -10.69
N LYS A 84 4.91 -5.18 -9.35
CA LYS A 84 3.76 -5.10 -8.44
C LYS A 84 3.01 -3.78 -8.56
N THR A 85 3.74 -2.67 -8.72
CA THR A 85 3.15 -1.35 -8.94
C THR A 85 2.27 -1.36 -10.18
N ILE A 86 2.80 -1.82 -11.32
CA ILE A 86 2.09 -1.86 -12.60
C ILE A 86 0.82 -2.72 -12.48
N ILE A 87 0.94 -3.93 -11.93
CA ILE A 87 -0.20 -4.84 -11.75
C ILE A 87 -1.26 -4.20 -10.84
N GLY A 88 -0.85 -3.61 -9.72
CA GLY A 88 -1.75 -2.93 -8.78
C GLY A 88 -2.50 -1.77 -9.43
N CYS A 89 -1.80 -0.94 -10.22
CA CYS A 89 -2.42 0.16 -10.96
C CYS A 89 -3.42 -0.32 -12.02
N ILE A 90 -3.07 -1.34 -12.80
CA ILE A 90 -3.97 -1.89 -13.83
C ILE A 90 -5.25 -2.44 -13.19
N LEU A 91 -5.12 -3.23 -12.11
CA LEU A 91 -6.27 -3.77 -11.39
C LEU A 91 -7.13 -2.64 -10.80
N SER A 92 -6.48 -1.67 -10.14
CA SER A 92 -7.17 -0.52 -9.53
C SER A 92 -8.02 0.24 -10.55
N VAL A 93 -7.42 0.62 -11.68
CA VAL A 93 -8.11 1.37 -12.74
C VAL A 93 -9.23 0.54 -13.36
N SER A 94 -9.00 -0.75 -13.61
CA SER A 94 -10.01 -1.64 -14.21
C SER A 94 -11.26 -1.74 -13.32
N PHE A 95 -11.08 -1.97 -12.02
CA PHE A 95 -12.19 -2.05 -11.07
C PHE A 95 -12.85 -0.70 -10.80
N LEU A 96 -12.10 0.40 -10.86
CA LEU A 96 -12.67 1.74 -10.77
C LEU A 96 -13.60 2.02 -11.94
N VAL A 97 -13.21 1.64 -13.16
CA VAL A 97 -14.07 1.79 -14.35
C VAL A 97 -15.33 0.95 -14.23
N LEU A 98 -15.23 -0.29 -13.73
CA LEU A 98 -16.41 -1.14 -13.48
C LEU A 98 -17.37 -0.49 -12.49
N TYR A 99 -16.86 0.01 -11.36
CA TYR A 99 -17.65 0.73 -10.36
C TYR A 99 -18.36 1.97 -10.96
N LEU A 100 -17.63 2.79 -11.71
CA LEU A 100 -18.20 3.99 -12.32
C LEU A 100 -19.29 3.67 -13.34
N ASN A 101 -19.11 2.60 -14.11
CA ASN A 101 -20.11 2.16 -15.08
C ASN A 101 -21.35 1.58 -14.41
N GLY A 102 -21.18 0.81 -13.35
CA GLY A 102 -22.30 0.18 -12.65
C GLY A 102 -23.11 1.13 -11.78
N VAL A 103 -22.51 2.22 -11.26
CA VAL A 103 -23.25 3.31 -10.59
C VAL A 103 -24.02 4.20 -11.58
N ARG A 104 -23.58 4.26 -12.85
CA ARG A 104 -24.20 5.12 -13.87
C ARG A 104 -25.45 4.51 -14.53
N ASN A 105 -25.59 3.18 -14.48
CA ASN A 105 -26.73 2.44 -15.02
C ASN A 105 -27.80 2.22 -13.95
#